data_AF-A0A368FQQ3-F1
#
_entry.id   AF-A0A368FQQ3-F1
#
_cell.length_a   1.000
_cell.length_b   1.000
_cell.length_c   1.000
_cell.angle_alpha   90.00
_cell.angle_beta   90.00
_cell.angle_gamma   90.00
#
_symmetry.space_group_name_H-M   'P 1'
#
loop_
_entity.id
_entity.type
_entity.pdbx_description
1 polymer ?
#
loop_
_entity_poly.entity_id
_entity_poly.type
_entity_poly.pdbx_seq_one_letter_code
_entity_poly.pdbx_strand_id
1 'polypeptide(L)'
;MDFPQYGIAVVRFIGAPNPLAKLFSEFDAPSHLNDLIDCIIPSTINVESVAYASEAKKLIIVVDKQTTNFELSEITTKNCSKMKELDPDGDFVRGVLVTLAPSNAKIQGFIDYEEEPYDYVCRYFAPWVGIDEDPATGSAQCALAPFWAAVLGKPVLYGRYCFVRYA
;
A
#
# COMPACT_ATOMS: atom_id res chain seq x y z
N MET A 1 -20.91 -4.11 -10.99
CA MET A 1 -19.68 -4.33 -11.76
C MET A 1 -18.86 -5.33 -10.98
N ASP A 2 -18.67 -6.54 -11.51
CA ASP A 2 -17.82 -7.55 -10.89
C ASP A 2 -16.37 -7.27 -11.29
N PHE A 3 -15.65 -6.54 -10.43
CA PHE A 3 -14.22 -6.39 -10.57
C PHE A 3 -13.53 -7.70 -10.16
N PRO A 4 -12.46 -8.13 -10.86
CA PRO A 4 -11.72 -9.32 -10.47
C PRO A 4 -11.17 -9.13 -9.05
N GLN A 5 -11.58 -10.00 -8.12
CA GLN A 5 -11.03 -10.06 -6.77
C GLN A 5 -9.69 -10.78 -6.86
N TYR A 6 -8.60 -10.05 -6.62
CA TYR A 6 -7.28 -10.64 -6.63
C TYR A 6 -7.08 -11.49 -5.36
N GLY A 7 -6.50 -12.69 -5.51
CA GLY A 7 -6.04 -13.48 -4.38
C GLY A 7 -4.97 -12.70 -3.59
N ILE A 8 -5.30 -12.26 -2.38
CA ILE A 8 -4.40 -11.54 -1.48
C ILE A 8 -3.80 -12.52 -0.49
N ALA A 9 -2.47 -12.52 -0.40
CA ALA A 9 -1.72 -13.22 0.62
C ALA A 9 -0.88 -12.23 1.44
N VAL A 10 -0.75 -12.47 2.74
CA VAL A 10 0.14 -11.69 3.60
C VAL A 10 1.55 -12.26 3.55
N VAL A 11 2.53 -11.37 3.68
CA VAL A 11 3.95 -11.72 3.65
C VAL A 11 4.44 -11.89 5.08
N ARG A 12 5.10 -13.03 5.33
CA ARG A 12 5.80 -13.31 6.59
C ARG A 12 7.27 -12.93 6.47
N PHE A 13 7.72 -12.07 7.38
CA PHE A 13 9.14 -11.81 7.59
C PHE A 13 9.64 -12.66 8.77
N ILE A 14 10.82 -13.25 8.61
CA ILE A 14 11.41 -14.13 9.64
C ILE A 14 11.56 -13.33 10.94
N GLY A 15 10.90 -13.78 12.01
CA GLY A 15 10.96 -13.14 13.34
C GLY A 15 9.92 -12.04 13.60
N ALA A 16 9.05 -11.71 12.63
CA ALA A 16 7.98 -10.73 12.80
C ALA A 16 6.61 -11.37 12.48
N PRO A 17 5.75 -11.62 13.48
CA PRO A 17 4.41 -12.15 13.24
C PRO A 17 3.56 -11.12 12.49
N ASN A 18 2.88 -11.54 11.42
CA ASN A 18 2.01 -10.64 10.66
C ASN A 18 0.62 -10.56 11.34
N PRO A 19 0.15 -9.38 11.76
CA PRO A 19 -1.15 -9.24 12.44
C PRO A 19 -2.35 -9.67 11.57
N LEU A 20 -2.17 -9.70 10.25
CA LEU A 20 -3.21 -10.04 9.27
C LEU A 20 -3.20 -11.52 8.86
N ALA A 21 -2.31 -12.35 9.41
CA ALA A 21 -2.21 -13.79 9.10
C ALA A 21 -3.46 -14.62 9.43
N LYS A 22 -4.38 -14.07 10.26
CA LYS A 22 -5.68 -14.71 10.54
C LYS A 22 -6.73 -14.45 9.45
N LEU A 23 -6.53 -13.40 8.64
CA LEU A 23 -7.48 -12.93 7.64
C LEU A 23 -7.12 -13.38 6.22
N PHE A 24 -5.83 -13.60 5.95
CA PHE A 24 -5.32 -13.94 4.63
C PHE A 24 -4.34 -15.12 4.71
N SER A 25 -4.18 -15.85 3.60
CA SER A 25 -3.12 -16.86 3.47
C SER A 25 -1.74 -16.21 3.56
N GLU A 26 -0.75 -16.93 4.09
CA GLU A 26 0.58 -16.39 4.35
C GLU A 26 1.67 -17.11 3.53
N PHE A 27 2.69 -16.38 3.08
CA PHE A 27 3.90 -16.93 2.45
C PHE A 27 5.16 -16.21 2.90
N ASP A 28 6.32 -16.86 2.76
CA ASP A 28 7.61 -16.29 3.17
C ASP A 28 8.08 -15.18 2.23
N ALA A 29 8.56 -14.08 2.81
CA ALA A 29 9.13 -12.96 2.07
C ALA A 29 10.30 -13.41 1.19
N PRO A 30 10.33 -13.05 -0.11
CA PRO A 30 11.53 -13.17 -0.92
C PRO A 30 12.66 -12.30 -0.35
N SER A 31 13.91 -12.73 -0.55
CA SER A 31 15.09 -12.08 0.04
C SER A 31 15.24 -10.60 -0.34
N HIS A 32 14.85 -10.21 -1.55
CA HIS A 32 14.95 -8.84 -2.08
C HIS A 32 13.79 -7.93 -1.66
N LEU A 33 12.74 -8.47 -1.02
CA LEU A 33 11.53 -7.70 -0.72
C LEU A 33 11.76 -6.65 0.36
N ASN A 34 12.62 -6.94 1.35
CA ASN A 34 13.01 -5.98 2.39
C ASN A 34 13.71 -4.76 1.77
N ASP A 35 14.68 -5.00 0.88
CA ASP A 35 15.43 -3.93 0.21
C ASP A 35 14.49 -3.04 -0.61
N LEU A 36 13.45 -3.61 -1.22
CA LEU A 36 12.44 -2.88 -1.98
C LEU A 36 11.55 -2.03 -1.06
N ILE A 37 11.16 -2.54 0.11
CA ILE A 37 10.37 -1.79 1.10
C ILE A 37 11.20 -0.63 1.65
N ASP A 38 12.44 -0.87 2.06
CA ASP A 38 13.37 0.15 2.59
C ASP A 38 13.72 1.22 1.55
N CYS A 39 13.61 0.86 0.27
CA CYS A 39 13.79 1.79 -0.84
C CYS A 39 12.61 2.78 -0.97
N ILE A 40 11.41 2.41 -0.57
CA ILE A 40 10.19 3.22 -0.77
C ILE A 40 9.79 3.92 0.51
N ILE A 41 9.77 3.19 1.62
CA ILE A 41 9.29 3.68 2.91
C ILE A 41 10.43 4.37 3.64
N PRO A 42 10.31 5.68 3.94
CA PRO A 42 11.28 6.36 4.79
C PRO A 42 11.38 5.69 6.16
N SER A 43 12.58 5.72 6.77
CA SER A 43 12.79 5.18 8.12
C SER A 43 11.98 5.87 9.23
N THR A 44 11.33 7.00 8.92
CA THR A 44 10.40 7.71 9.79
C THR A 44 9.02 7.03 9.86
N ILE A 45 8.68 6.16 8.91
CA ILE A 45 7.39 5.49 8.83
C ILE A 45 7.55 4.00 9.17
N ASN A 46 6.80 3.53 10.16
CA ASN A 46 6.78 2.13 10.53
C ASN A 46 5.87 1.33 9.59
N VAL A 47 6.34 0.17 9.13
CA VAL A 47 5.53 -0.80 8.38
C VAL A 47 4.87 -1.77 9.36
N GLU A 48 3.54 -1.84 9.33
CA GLU A 48 2.74 -2.72 10.19
C GLU A 48 2.58 -4.12 9.60
N SER A 49 2.37 -4.19 8.28
CA SER A 49 2.16 -5.45 7.56
C SER A 49 2.46 -5.28 6.09
N VAL A 50 2.79 -6.39 5.41
CA VAL A 50 2.89 -6.44 3.96
C VAL A 50 1.98 -7.54 3.44
N ALA A 51 1.26 -7.26 2.38
CA ALA A 51 0.45 -8.20 1.63
C ALA A 51 0.77 -8.12 0.14
N TYR A 52 0.33 -9.10 -0.62
CA TYR A 52 0.65 -9.26 -2.03
C TYR A 52 -0.57 -9.77 -2.79
N ALA A 53 -0.96 -9.03 -3.82
CA ALA A 53 -2.00 -9.41 -4.76
C ALA A 53 -1.34 -10.04 -5.99
N SER A 54 -1.24 -11.36 -5.99
CA SER A 54 -0.42 -12.15 -6.93
C SER A 54 -0.83 -12.00 -8.39
N GLU A 55 -2.13 -12.06 -8.67
CA GLU A 55 -2.68 -11.91 -10.03
C GLU A 55 -2.37 -10.54 -10.66
N ALA A 56 -2.30 -9.49 -9.83
CA ALA A 56 -1.98 -8.14 -10.26
C ALA A 56 -0.49 -7.80 -10.13
N LYS A 57 0.32 -8.68 -9.53
CA LYS A 57 1.70 -8.44 -9.12
C LYS A 57 1.85 -7.14 -8.31
N LYS A 58 0.91 -6.89 -7.39
CA LYS A 58 0.90 -5.67 -6.56
C LYS A 58 1.31 -5.97 -5.14
N LEU A 59 2.33 -5.26 -4.67
CA LEU A 59 2.71 -5.27 -3.26
C LEU A 59 1.86 -4.25 -2.50
N ILE A 60 1.27 -4.66 -1.37
CA ILE A 60 0.47 -3.81 -0.48
C ILE A 60 1.26 -3.66 0.81
N ILE A 61 1.84 -2.49 1.03
CA ILE A 61 2.56 -2.12 2.24
C ILE A 61 1.59 -1.36 3.14
N VAL A 62 1.27 -1.95 4.28
CA VAL A 62 0.44 -1.32 5.32
C VAL A 62 1.37 -0.62 6.30
N VAL A 63 1.24 0.70 6.41
CA VAL A 63 2.01 1.51 7.37
C VAL A 63 1.21 1.76 8.65
N ASP A 64 1.90 2.15 9.72
CA ASP A 64 1.28 2.34 11.04
C ASP A 64 0.10 3.34 10.97
N LYS A 65 -0.98 2.98 11.66
CA LYS A 65 -2.21 3.77 11.75
C LYS A 65 -2.07 5.17 12.36
N GLN A 66 -0.92 5.53 12.92
CA GLN A 66 -0.60 6.87 13.44
C GLN A 66 0.10 7.77 12.42
N THR A 67 0.58 7.22 11.29
CA THR A 67 1.21 7.99 10.21
C THR A 67 0.29 9.12 9.75
N THR A 68 0.81 10.34 9.70
CA THR A 68 0.08 11.54 9.30
C THR A 68 0.08 11.72 7.78
N ASN A 69 -0.81 12.57 7.27
CA ASN A 69 -0.81 12.94 5.84
C ASN A 69 0.52 13.59 5.42
N PHE A 70 1.16 14.34 6.33
CA PHE A 70 2.49 14.91 6.10
C PHE A 70 3.54 13.81 5.88
N GLU A 71 3.70 12.88 6.83
CA GLU A 71 4.67 11.78 6.71
C GLU A 71 4.36 10.92 5.47
N LEU A 72 3.09 10.60 5.24
CA LEU A 72 2.68 9.85 4.05
C LEU A 72 3.08 10.56 2.75
N SER A 73 3.09 11.90 2.73
CA SER A 73 3.53 12.70 1.57
C SER A 73 5.05 12.73 1.38
N GLU A 74 5.84 12.43 2.41
CA GLU A 74 7.31 12.36 2.33
C GLU A 74 7.82 11.15 1.55
N ILE A 75 6.96 10.15 1.29
CA ILE A 75 7.29 9.06 0.37
C ILE A 75 7.49 9.67 -1.03
N THR A 76 8.72 9.58 -1.56
CA THR A 76 9.07 10.23 -2.83
C THR A 76 9.31 9.23 -3.95
N THR A 77 9.13 9.68 -5.18
CA THR A 77 9.45 8.92 -6.40
C THR A 77 10.95 8.83 -6.69
N LYS A 78 11.82 9.48 -5.90
CA LYS A 78 13.28 9.53 -6.15
C LYS A 78 13.91 8.15 -6.22
N ASN A 79 13.33 7.19 -5.51
CA ASN A 79 13.83 5.83 -5.41
C ASN A 79 13.18 4.86 -6.42
N CYS A 80 12.30 5.34 -7.30
CA CYS A 80 11.67 4.53 -8.36
C CYS A 80 12.68 3.87 -9.31
N SER A 81 13.81 4.53 -9.60
CA SER A 81 14.89 3.93 -10.39
C SER A 81 15.54 2.74 -9.67
N LYS A 82 15.77 2.86 -8.36
CA LYS A 82 16.35 1.80 -7.52
C LYS A 82 15.39 0.62 -7.35
N MET A 83 14.07 0.86 -7.34
CA MET A 83 13.07 -0.22 -7.37
C MET A 83 13.21 -1.09 -8.61
N LYS A 84 13.45 -0.48 -9.78
CA LYS A 84 13.71 -1.23 -11.02
C LYS A 84 15.06 -1.96 -11.00
N GLU A 85 16.06 -1.47 -10.30
CA GLU A 85 17.34 -2.19 -10.14
C GLU A 85 17.18 -3.46 -9.28
N LEU A 86 16.28 -3.43 -8.29
CA LEU A 86 16.01 -4.56 -7.39
C LEU A 86 15.12 -5.64 -8.01
N ASP A 87 14.20 -5.26 -8.92
CA ASP A 87 13.40 -6.19 -9.74
C ASP A 87 13.41 -5.70 -11.22
N PRO A 88 14.48 -5.99 -11.98
CA PRO A 88 14.66 -5.49 -13.35
C PRO A 88 13.56 -5.91 -14.32
N ASP A 89 13.04 -7.12 -14.14
CA ASP A 89 12.07 -7.72 -15.05
C ASP A 89 10.61 -7.36 -14.66
N GLY A 90 10.40 -6.80 -13.46
CA GLY A 90 9.05 -6.54 -12.93
C GLY A 90 8.22 -7.82 -12.84
N ASP A 91 8.91 -8.94 -12.64
CA ASP A 91 8.32 -10.27 -12.70
C ASP A 91 7.65 -10.62 -11.38
N PHE A 92 8.15 -10.05 -10.28
CA PHE A 92 7.56 -10.21 -8.97
C PHE A 92 6.66 -9.01 -8.60
N VAL A 93 7.11 -7.77 -8.84
CA VAL A 93 6.35 -6.56 -8.51
C VAL A 93 6.16 -5.69 -9.75
N ARG A 94 4.90 -5.39 -10.08
CA ARG A 94 4.52 -4.40 -11.10
C ARG A 94 4.02 -3.09 -10.53
N GLY A 95 3.67 -3.09 -9.25
CA GLY A 95 3.29 -1.87 -8.55
C GLY A 95 3.27 -2.06 -7.04
N VAL A 96 3.49 -0.97 -6.33
CA VAL A 96 3.55 -0.90 -4.88
C VAL A 96 2.48 0.06 -4.39
N LEU A 97 1.58 -0.46 -3.56
CA LEU A 97 0.55 0.28 -2.85
C LEU A 97 1.06 0.53 -1.44
N VAL A 98 1.16 1.79 -1.04
CA VAL A 98 1.37 2.17 0.36
C VAL A 98 0.05 2.63 0.94
N THR A 99 -0.42 2.04 2.02
CA THR A 99 -1.77 2.26 2.52
C THR A 99 -1.84 2.20 4.05
N LEU A 100 -2.82 2.90 4.64
CA LEU A 100 -3.15 2.77 6.06
C LEU A 100 -4.64 3.02 6.31
N ALA A 101 -5.12 2.51 7.44
CA ALA A 101 -6.38 2.92 8.05
C ALA A 101 -6.06 3.80 9.27
N PRO A 102 -6.33 5.12 9.22
CA PRO A 102 -5.91 6.03 10.28
C PRO A 102 -6.68 5.81 11.59
N SER A 103 -5.97 5.85 12.71
CA SER A 103 -6.58 5.74 14.04
C SER A 103 -7.40 6.98 14.43
N ASN A 104 -7.00 8.16 13.94
CA ASN A 104 -7.72 9.42 14.08
C ASN A 104 -7.54 10.26 12.81
N ALA A 105 -8.37 9.95 11.80
CA ALA A 105 -8.29 10.55 10.47
C ALA A 105 -8.33 12.10 10.50
N LYS A 106 -9.10 12.70 11.42
CA LYS A 106 -9.20 14.16 11.55
C LYS A 106 -7.88 14.80 11.97
N ILE A 107 -7.27 14.32 13.05
CA ILE A 107 -5.99 14.84 13.55
C ILE A 107 -4.86 14.57 12.54
N GLN A 108 -4.91 13.43 11.87
CA GLN A 108 -3.88 13.00 10.91
C GLN A 108 -4.01 13.68 9.53
N GLY A 109 -5.08 14.43 9.27
CA GLY A 109 -5.29 15.14 8.01
C GLY A 109 -5.85 14.28 6.87
N PHE A 110 -6.54 13.19 7.20
CA PHE A 110 -7.24 12.29 6.27
C PHE A 110 -8.76 12.52 6.32
N ILE A 111 -9.15 13.74 5.99
CA ILE A 111 -10.55 14.15 5.82
C ILE A 111 -10.78 14.71 4.43
N ASP A 112 -12.03 14.64 3.96
CA ASP A 112 -12.45 15.28 2.73
C ASP A 112 -12.72 16.79 2.94
N TYR A 113 -13.33 17.44 1.96
CA TYR A 113 -13.63 18.87 2.02
C TYR A 113 -14.83 19.20 2.93
N GLU A 114 -15.62 18.22 3.33
CA GLU A 114 -16.73 18.33 4.28
C GLU A 114 -16.31 17.89 5.69
N GLU A 115 -15.02 17.65 5.91
CA GLU A 115 -14.43 17.13 7.15
C GLU A 115 -14.84 15.69 7.50
N GLU A 116 -15.30 14.92 6.51
CA GLU A 116 -15.62 13.51 6.66
C GLU A 116 -14.35 12.65 6.63
N PRO A 117 -14.15 11.76 7.62
CA PRO A 117 -12.95 10.94 7.72
C PRO A 117 -12.95 9.79 6.73
N TYR A 118 -11.79 9.54 6.10
CA TYR A 118 -11.60 8.34 5.29
C TYR A 118 -11.35 7.10 6.16
N ASP A 119 -11.91 5.96 5.75
CA ASP A 119 -11.67 4.66 6.37
C ASP A 119 -10.25 4.16 6.12
N TYR A 120 -9.73 4.43 4.92
CA TYR A 120 -8.35 4.14 4.55
C TYR A 120 -7.86 5.12 3.49
N VAL A 121 -6.54 5.24 3.38
CA VAL A 121 -5.88 6.04 2.35
C VAL A 121 -4.79 5.23 1.66
N CYS A 122 -4.45 5.58 0.42
CA CYS A 122 -3.39 4.90 -0.31
C CYS A 122 -2.61 5.80 -1.28
N ARG A 123 -1.38 5.41 -1.57
CA ARG A 123 -0.54 5.88 -2.68
C ARG A 123 -0.12 4.67 -3.53
N TYR A 124 0.01 4.84 -4.84
CA TYR A 124 0.41 3.77 -5.77
C TYR A 124 1.59 4.20 -6.64
N PHE A 125 2.65 3.40 -6.58
CA PHE A 125 3.90 3.58 -7.31
C PHE A 125 4.07 2.42 -8.28
N ALA A 126 4.25 2.69 -9.57
CA ALA A 126 4.31 1.63 -10.58
C ALA A 126 5.41 1.89 -11.63
N PRO A 127 6.68 2.04 -11.21
CA PRO A 127 7.77 2.43 -12.11
C PRO A 127 8.00 1.44 -13.26
N TRP A 128 7.66 0.16 -13.07
CA TRP A 128 7.74 -0.89 -14.10
C TRP A 128 6.78 -0.70 -15.27
N VAL A 129 5.71 0.07 -15.09
CA VAL A 129 4.79 0.44 -16.18
C VAL A 129 5.01 1.87 -16.67
N GLY A 130 6.13 2.49 -16.29
CA GLY A 130 6.52 3.85 -16.69
C GLY A 130 5.82 4.96 -15.91
N ILE A 131 5.18 4.65 -14.78
CA ILE A 131 4.48 5.61 -13.93
C ILE A 131 5.12 5.59 -12.55
N ASP A 132 5.92 6.61 -12.22
CA ASP A 132 6.59 6.68 -10.93
C ASP A 132 5.59 6.73 -9.77
N GLU A 133 4.58 7.59 -9.86
CA GLU A 133 3.41 7.61 -8.98
C GLU A 133 2.16 7.87 -9.81
N ASP A 134 1.16 7.03 -9.61
CA ASP A 134 -0.12 7.14 -10.31
C ASP A 134 -1.01 8.18 -9.60
N PRO A 135 -1.73 9.07 -10.30
CA PRO A 135 -2.64 10.01 -9.64
C PRO A 135 -4.00 9.42 -9.26
N ALA A 136 -4.45 8.33 -9.89
CA ALA A 136 -5.67 7.60 -9.53
C ALA A 136 -5.89 6.42 -10.51
N THR A 137 -5.61 5.20 -10.06
CA THR A 137 -5.92 3.99 -10.84
C THR A 137 -6.95 3.11 -10.16
N GLY A 138 -8.08 2.87 -10.86
CA GLY A 138 -9.14 1.98 -10.38
C GLY A 138 -8.67 0.54 -10.11
N SER A 139 -7.59 0.10 -10.75
CA SER A 139 -7.01 -1.23 -10.51
C SER A 139 -6.34 -1.35 -9.13
N ALA A 140 -5.90 -0.25 -8.51
CA ALA A 140 -5.42 -0.26 -7.13
C ALA A 140 -6.59 -0.58 -6.17
N GLN A 141 -7.76 0.01 -6.43
CA GLN A 141 -8.95 -0.21 -5.61
C GLN A 141 -9.52 -1.62 -5.73
N CYS A 142 -9.33 -2.28 -6.86
CA CYS A 142 -9.68 -3.70 -7.02
C CYS A 142 -8.90 -4.60 -6.05
N ALA A 143 -7.71 -4.18 -5.58
CA ALA A 143 -6.96 -4.87 -4.54
C ALA A 143 -7.28 -4.33 -3.13
N LEU A 144 -7.33 -3.00 -2.97
CA LEU A 144 -7.46 -2.37 -1.65
C LEU A 144 -8.85 -2.46 -1.04
N ALA A 145 -9.92 -2.35 -1.84
CA ALA A 145 -11.28 -2.43 -1.32
C ALA A 145 -11.57 -3.78 -0.65
N PRO A 146 -11.34 -4.95 -1.27
CA PRO A 146 -11.56 -6.24 -0.59
C PRO A 146 -10.58 -6.45 0.57
N PHE A 147 -9.33 -5.97 0.45
CA PHE A 147 -8.35 -6.03 1.53
C PHE A 147 -8.84 -5.30 2.79
N TRP A 148 -9.14 -4.00 2.68
CA TRP A 148 -9.58 -3.19 3.82
C TRP A 148 -10.97 -3.58 4.31
N ALA A 149 -11.85 -4.09 3.45
CA ALA A 149 -13.16 -4.57 3.88
C ALA A 149 -13.03 -5.76 4.84
N ALA A 150 -12.13 -6.69 4.53
CA ALA A 150 -11.80 -7.82 5.40
C ALA A 150 -11.09 -7.37 6.69
N VAL A 151 -10.15 -6.42 6.61
CA VAL A 151 -9.39 -5.92 7.77
C VAL A 151 -10.28 -5.11 8.73
N LEU A 152 -11.13 -4.23 8.21
CA LEU A 152 -11.99 -3.34 9.01
C LEU A 152 -13.35 -3.96 9.35
N GLY A 153 -13.71 -5.09 8.71
CA GLY A 153 -15.01 -5.72 8.88
C GLY A 153 -16.17 -4.85 8.35
N LYS A 154 -15.93 -4.01 7.33
CA LYS A 154 -16.92 -3.08 6.77
C LYS A 154 -17.29 -3.45 5.33
N PRO A 155 -18.59 -3.48 4.98
CA PRO A 155 -19.03 -3.80 3.62
C PRO A 155 -18.95 -2.62 2.65
N VAL A 156 -18.92 -1.38 3.17
CA VAL A 156 -18.78 -0.14 2.42
C VAL A 156 -17.66 0.65 3.07
N LEU A 157 -16.76 1.18 2.26
CA LEU A 157 -15.59 1.92 2.71
C LEU A 157 -15.49 3.25 1.97
N TYR A 158 -15.09 4.28 2.69
CA TYR A 158 -14.73 5.57 2.12
C TYR A 158 -13.20 5.70 2.04
N GLY A 159 -12.65 5.47 0.85
CA GLY A 159 -11.21 5.47 0.61
C GLY A 159 -10.71 6.72 -0.12
N ARG A 160 -9.50 7.19 0.22
CA ARG A 160 -8.82 8.27 -0.51
C ARG A 160 -7.56 7.81 -1.20
N TYR A 161 -7.42 8.23 -2.45
CA TYR A 161 -6.15 8.20 -3.15
C TYR A 161 -5.36 9.49 -2.83
N CYS A 162 -4.19 9.33 -2.21
CA CYS A 162 -3.28 10.43 -1.88
C CYS A 162 -2.26 10.54 -3.01
N PHE A 163 -2.21 11.68 -3.69
CA PHE A 163 -1.22 11.96 -4.73
C PHE A 163 -0.54 13.28 -4.43
N VAL A 164 0.79 13.29 -4.44
CA VAL A 164 1.56 14.53 -4.28
C VAL A 164 1.81 15.11 -5.65
N ARG A 165 1.19 16.26 -5.95
CA ARG A 165 1.61 17.07 -7.10
C ARG A 165 2.90 17.80 -6.70
N TYR A 166 4.03 17.34 -7.20
CA TYR A 166 5.24 18.17 -7.22
C TYR A 166 4.97 19.36 -8.16
N ALA A 167 4.86 20.56 -7.59
CA ALA A 167 4.74 21.82 -8.32
C ALA A 167 6.10 22.27 -8.86
#